data_AF-A0A7S3MLY3-F1
#
_entry.id   AF-A0A7S3MLY3-F1
#
_cell.length_a   1.000
_cell.length_b   1.000
_cell.length_c   1.000
_cell.angle_alpha   90.00
_cell.angle_beta   90.00
_cell.angle_gamma   90.00
#
_symmetry.space_group_name_H-M   'P 1'
#
loop_
_entity.id
_entity.type
_entity.pdbx_description
1 polymer ?
#
loop_
_entity_poly.entity_id
_entity_poly.type
_entity_poly.pdbx_seq_one_letter_code
_entity_poly.pdbx_strand_id
1 'polypeptide(L)'
;MTLAGTLVGGGFGIWTVIYANWIRKMPIFYRPWEHVLMFGGLAYVGHRISSATEFLEERVMMEAKRRINANQGKLDAEYRAILGEKYYNKWFPEGTGSSE
;
A
#
# COMPACT_ATOMS: atom_id res chain seq x y z
N MET A 1 4.38 4.60 1.26
CA MET A 1 5.34 5.71 1.49
C MET A 1 4.59 6.99 1.85
N THR A 2 4.43 7.24 3.15
CA THR A 2 3.72 8.39 3.73
C THR A 2 4.23 9.77 3.31
N LEU A 3 5.54 9.93 3.05
CA LEU A 3 6.11 11.18 2.53
C LEU A 3 5.61 11.52 1.12
N ALA A 4 5.44 10.51 0.26
CA ALA A 4 4.89 10.71 -1.08
C ALA A 4 3.44 11.18 -1.02
N GLY A 5 2.61 10.58 -0.14
CA GLY A 5 1.22 11.01 0.05
C GLY A 5 1.10 12.47 0.54
N THR A 6 2.02 12.89 1.39
CA THR A 6 2.08 14.27 1.91
C THR A 6 2.46 15.27 0.82
N LEU A 7 3.48 14.95 0.00
CA LEU A 7 3.92 15.80 -1.12
C LEU A 7 2.87 15.90 -2.22
N VAL A 8 2.23 14.78 -2.56
CA VAL A 8 1.14 14.75 -3.55
C VAL A 8 -0.05 15.56 -3.04
N GLY A 9 -0.46 15.36 -1.80
CA GLY A 9 -1.54 16.13 -1.17
C GLY A 9 -1.25 17.62 -1.15
N GLY A 10 -0.07 18.02 -0.66
CA GLY A 10 0.34 19.43 -0.63
C GLY A 10 0.43 20.05 -2.02
N GLY A 11 1.02 19.34 -2.99
CA GLY A 11 1.10 19.78 -4.39
C GLY A 11 -0.29 20.01 -5.00
N PHE A 12 -1.25 19.12 -4.74
CA PHE A 12 -2.64 19.32 -5.14
C PHE A 12 -3.26 20.57 -4.51
N GLY A 13 -2.90 20.90 -3.27
CA GLY A 13 -3.38 22.12 -2.62
C GLY A 13 -2.86 23.40 -3.26
N ILE A 14 -1.58 23.43 -3.62
CA ILE A 14 -1.02 24.55 -4.38
C ILE A 14 -1.69 24.65 -5.75
N TRP A 15 -1.83 23.53 -6.46
CA TRP A 15 -2.49 23.47 -7.77
C TRP A 15 -3.92 24.01 -7.71
N THR A 16 -4.67 23.64 -6.66
CA THR A 16 -6.05 24.09 -6.46
C THR A 16 -6.16 25.61 -6.35
N VAL A 17 -5.24 26.25 -5.61
CA VAL A 17 -5.23 27.72 -5.45
C VAL A 17 -4.84 28.41 -6.76
N ILE A 18 -3.82 27.90 -7.44
CA ILE A 18 -3.40 28.41 -8.75
C ILE A 18 -4.57 28.32 -9.74
N TYR A 19 -5.26 27.19 -9.78
CA TYR A 19 -6.41 26.96 -10.66
C TYR A 19 -7.58 27.89 -10.32
N ALA A 20 -7.88 28.09 -9.03
CA ALA A 20 -8.91 29.03 -8.59
C ALA A 20 -8.60 30.48 -8.98
N ASN A 21 -7.33 30.90 -8.85
CA ASN A 21 -6.88 32.23 -9.26
C ASN A 21 -6.91 32.41 -10.77
N TRP A 22 -6.56 31.36 -11.52
CA TRP A 22 -6.66 31.35 -12.98
C TRP A 22 -8.10 31.53 -13.46
N ILE A 23 -9.07 30.81 -12.88
CA ILE A 23 -10.50 30.96 -13.21
C ILE A 23 -10.98 32.39 -12.95
N ARG A 24 -10.52 33.01 -11.85
CA ARG A 24 -10.86 34.39 -11.48
C ARG A 24 -10.09 35.45 -12.28
N LYS A 25 -9.21 35.04 -13.20
CA LYS A 25 -8.29 35.93 -13.94
C LYS A 25 -7.43 36.81 -13.03
N MET A 26 -7.15 36.33 -11.82
CA MET A 26 -6.29 37.02 -10.86
C MET A 26 -4.83 36.57 -11.04
N PRO A 27 -3.85 37.38 -10.63
CA PRO A 27 -2.46 36.95 -10.60
C PRO A 27 -2.30 35.66 -9.77
N ILE A 28 -1.43 34.76 -10.22
CA ILE A 28 -1.23 33.43 -9.62
C ILE A 28 -0.96 33.55 -8.10
N PHE A 29 -0.13 34.51 -7.70
CA PHE A 29 0.25 34.75 -6.31
C PHE A 29 -0.44 35.96 -5.67
N TYR A 30 -1.70 36.23 -6.02
CA TYR A 30 -2.45 37.36 -5.42
C TYR A 30 -2.52 37.27 -3.88
N ARG A 31 -2.70 36.05 -3.34
CA ARG A 31 -2.70 35.77 -1.89
C ARG A 31 -1.77 34.59 -1.57
N PRO A 32 -0.49 34.84 -1.26
CA PRO A 32 0.49 33.77 -1.07
C PRO A 32 0.21 32.88 0.14
N TRP A 33 -0.41 33.42 1.20
CA TRP A 33 -0.77 32.65 2.39
C TRP A 33 -1.84 31.58 2.13
N GLU A 34 -2.71 31.77 1.13
CA GLU A 34 -3.72 30.76 0.75
C GLU A 34 -3.06 29.49 0.22
N HIS A 35 -1.93 29.62 -0.47
CA HIS A 35 -1.16 28.48 -0.98
C HIS A 35 -0.57 27.67 0.18
N VAL A 36 -0.08 28.33 1.22
CA VAL A 36 0.48 27.68 2.42
C VAL A 36 -0.60 26.94 3.20
N LEU A 37 -1.77 27.56 3.40
CA LEU A 37 -2.89 26.91 4.07
C LEU A 37 -3.42 25.72 3.31
N MET A 38 -3.61 25.84 1.99
CA MET A 38 -4.09 24.74 1.16
C MET A 38 -3.06 23.63 1.02
N PHE A 39 -1.77 23.97 0.91
CA PHE A 39 -0.69 22.99 0.96
C PHE A 39 -0.72 22.22 2.28
N GLY A 40 -0.74 22.91 3.43
CA GLY A 40 -0.75 22.26 4.75
C GLY A 40 -1.99 21.39 4.96
N GLY A 41 -3.17 21.91 4.59
CA GLY A 41 -4.44 21.18 4.71
C GLY A 41 -4.47 19.91 3.87
N LEU A 42 -4.13 19.99 2.59
CA LEU A 42 -4.16 18.83 1.71
C LEU A 42 -2.95 17.90 1.90
N ALA A 43 -1.81 18.39 2.37
CA ALA A 43 -0.69 17.56 2.82
C ALA A 43 -1.11 16.66 4.00
N TYR A 44 -1.83 17.21 4.98
CA TYR A 44 -2.37 16.42 6.10
C TYR A 44 -3.38 15.37 5.63
N VAL A 45 -4.29 15.73 4.73
CA VAL A 45 -5.26 14.78 4.15
C VAL A 45 -4.53 13.68 3.36
N GLY A 46 -3.54 14.05 2.54
CA GLY A 46 -2.72 13.09 1.79
C GLY A 46 -1.95 12.13 2.69
N HIS A 47 -1.42 12.62 3.81
CA HIS A 47 -0.80 11.78 4.84
C HIS A 47 -1.78 10.79 5.44
N ARG A 48 -2.98 11.24 5.83
CA ARG A 48 -4.02 10.38 6.42
C ARG A 48 -4.49 9.31 5.44
N ILE A 49 -4.71 9.65 4.17
CA ILE A 49 -5.08 8.68 3.14
C ILE A 49 -3.97 7.64 2.95
N SER A 50 -2.72 8.08 2.83
CA SER A 50 -1.58 7.16 2.68
C SER A 50 -1.44 6.21 3.87
N SER A 51 -1.67 6.69 5.10
CA SER A 51 -1.62 5.85 6.29
C SER A 51 -2.76 4.82 6.32
N ALA A 52 -3.95 5.21 5.84
CA ALA A 52 -5.08 4.30 5.75
C ALA A 52 -4.84 3.22 4.70
N THR A 53 -4.29 3.57 3.53
CA THR A 53 -3.98 2.61 2.48
C THR A 53 -2.92 1.62 2.92
N GLU A 54 -1.87 2.05 3.62
CA GLU A 54 -0.83 1.16 4.16
C GLU A 54 -1.43 0.14 5.14
N PHE A 55 -2.31 0.60 6.02
CA PHE A 55 -3.00 -0.29 6.97
C PHE A 55 -3.92 -1.30 6.29
N LEU A 56 -4.62 -0.89 5.23
CA LEU A 56 -5.45 -1.77 4.41
C LEU A 56 -4.61 -2.81 3.67
N GLU A 57 -3.52 -2.38 3.05
CA GLU A 57 -2.61 -3.24 2.29
C GLU A 57 -1.97 -4.31 3.18
N GLU A 58 -1.53 -3.94 4.39
CA GLU A 58 -0.97 -4.87 5.37
C GLU A 58 -1.99 -5.96 5.76
N ARG A 59 -3.25 -5.58 5.99
CA ARG A 59 -4.32 -6.54 6.30
C ARG A 59 -4.61 -7.48 5.13
N VAL A 60 -4.69 -6.95 3.91
CA VAL A 60 -4.92 -7.75 2.70
C VAL A 60 -3.76 -8.72 2.48
N MET A 61 -2.52 -8.27 2.63
CA MET A 61 -1.35 -9.14 2.53
C MET A 61 -1.34 -10.23 3.60
N MET A 62 -1.70 -9.92 4.84
CA MET A 62 -1.80 -10.92 5.89
C MET A 62 -2.86 -11.98 5.59
N GLU A 63 -4.03 -11.57 5.09
CA GLU A 63 -5.07 -12.52 4.71
C GLU A 63 -4.66 -13.37 3.51
N ALA A 64 -4.03 -12.77 2.49
CA ALA A 64 -3.48 -13.48 1.34
C ALA A 64 -2.43 -14.52 1.77
N LYS A 65 -1.48 -14.13 2.64
CA LYS A 65 -0.47 -15.04 3.21
C LYS A 65 -1.11 -16.20 3.98
N ARG A 66 -2.13 -15.93 4.81
CA ARG A 66 -2.86 -16.98 5.53
C ARG A 66 -3.52 -17.98 4.58
N ARG A 67 -4.16 -17.51 3.51
CA ARG A 67 -4.80 -18.38 2.51
C ARG A 67 -3.78 -19.21 1.74
N ILE A 68 -2.65 -18.62 1.35
CA ILE A 68 -1.56 -19.35 0.68
C ILE A 68 -1.02 -20.44 1.59
N ASN A 69 -0.72 -20.13 2.85
CA ASN A 69 -0.17 -21.12 3.80
C ASN A 69 -1.18 -22.25 4.08
N ALA A 70 -2.46 -21.91 4.28
CA ALA A 70 -3.52 -22.92 4.47
C ALA A 70 -3.70 -23.82 3.24
N ASN A 71 -3.52 -23.28 2.03
CA ASN A 71 -3.57 -24.07 0.79
C ASN A 71 -2.32 -24.94 0.61
N GLN A 72 -1.12 -24.43 0.94
CA GLN A 72 0.12 -25.20 0.93
C GLN A 72 0.03 -26.42 1.86
N GLY A 73 -0.46 -26.25 3.08
CA GLY A 73 -0.60 -27.36 4.03
C GLY A 73 -1.57 -28.46 3.55
N LYS A 74 -2.64 -28.11 2.82
CA LYS A 74 -3.54 -29.08 2.21
C LYS A 74 -2.87 -29.84 1.06
N LEU A 75 -2.17 -29.10 0.20
CA LEU A 75 -1.46 -29.68 -0.94
C LEU A 75 -0.37 -30.66 -0.47
N ASP A 76 0.38 -30.29 0.58
CA ASP A 76 1.38 -31.16 1.20
C ASP A 76 0.77 -32.42 1.81
N ALA A 77 -0.40 -32.30 2.45
CA ALA A 77 -1.11 -33.47 2.98
C ALA A 77 -1.56 -34.43 1.87
N GLU A 78 -2.08 -33.91 0.75
CA GLU A 78 -2.46 -34.72 -0.41
C GLU A 78 -1.24 -35.39 -1.05
N TYR A 79 -0.13 -34.67 -1.23
CA TYR A 79 1.10 -35.24 -1.78
C TYR A 79 1.70 -36.31 -0.86
N ARG A 80 1.69 -36.10 0.46
CA ARG A 80 2.11 -37.13 1.43
C ARG A 80 1.22 -38.36 1.38
N ALA A 81 -0.09 -38.20 1.21
CA ALA A 81 -1.03 -39.31 1.10
C ALA A 81 -0.82 -40.13 -0.19
N ILE A 82 -0.52 -39.48 -1.32
CA ILE A 82 -0.30 -40.14 -2.62
C ILE A 82 1.09 -40.78 -2.71
N LEU A 83 2.15 -40.05 -2.33
CA LEU A 83 3.53 -40.50 -2.50
C LEU A 83 3.99 -41.41 -1.35
N GLY A 84 3.37 -41.31 -0.17
CA GLY A 84 3.85 -41.93 1.07
C GLY A 84 5.09 -41.22 1.63
N GLU A 85 5.29 -41.30 2.96
CA GLU A 85 6.35 -40.57 3.68
C GLU A 85 7.75 -40.70 3.06
N LYS A 86 8.11 -41.93 2.65
CA LYS A 86 9.44 -42.23 2.12
C LYS A 86 9.73 -41.54 0.78
N TYR A 87 8.75 -41.45 -0.12
CA TYR A 87 8.94 -40.82 -1.43
C TYR A 87 8.69 -39.33 -1.38
N TYR A 88 7.77 -38.86 -0.53
CA TYR A 88 7.57 -37.43 -0.30
C TYR A 88 8.89 -36.77 0.15
N ASN A 89 9.58 -37.33 1.15
CA ASN A 89 10.85 -36.77 1.64
C ASN A 89 12.01 -36.85 0.63
N LYS A 90 11.92 -37.75 -0.36
CA LYS A 90 12.92 -37.86 -1.44
C LYS A 90 12.80 -36.70 -2.43
N TRP A 91 11.58 -36.26 -2.74
CA TRP A 91 11.31 -35.22 -3.73
C TRP A 91 11.12 -33.83 -3.10
N PHE A 92 10.74 -33.78 -1.82
CA PHE A 92 10.52 -32.55 -1.04
C PHE A 92 11.29 -32.61 0.30
N PRO A 93 12.63 -32.51 0.29
CA PRO A 93 13.41 -32.47 1.52
C PRO A 93 13.11 -31.20 2.32
N GLU A 94 13.01 -31.33 3.65
CA GLU A 94 12.76 -30.25 4.61
C GLU A 94 13.82 -29.14 4.44
N GLY A 95 13.47 -28.09 3.71
CA GLY A 95 14.41 -27.02 3.33
C GLY A 95 14.01 -26.25 2.07
N THR A 96 13.07 -26.76 1.26
CA THR A 96 12.59 -26.05 0.06
C THR A 96 11.26 -25.29 0.25
N GLY A 97 10.59 -25.46 1.40
CA GLY A 97 9.31 -24.80 1.73
C GLY A 97 9.31 -23.99 3.04
N SER A 98 10.43 -23.97 3.77
CA SER A 98 10.61 -23.15 4.97
C SER A 98 10.95 -21.72 4.54
N SER A 99 9.92 -20.89 4.42
CA SER A 99 10.06 -19.44 4.25
C SER A 99 10.63 -18.82 5.53
N GLU A 100 11.91 -18.44 5.47
CA GLU A 100 12.29 -17.10 5.93
C GLU A 100 11.55 -16.02 5.12
#